data_AF-A0A8T7FBC0-F1
#
_entry.id   AF-A0A8T7FBC0-F1
#
_cell.length_a   1.000
_cell.length_b   1.000
_cell.length_c   1.000
_cell.angle_alpha   90.00
_cell.angle_beta   90.00
_cell.angle_gamma   90.00
#
_symmetry.space_group_name_H-M   'P 1'
#
loop_
_entity.id
_entity.type
_entity.pdbx_description
1 polymer ?
#
loop_
_entity_poly.entity_id
_entity_poly.type
_entity_poly.pdbx_seq_one_letter_code
_entity_poly.pdbx_strand_id
1 'polypeptide(L)'
;LREQQVEAERLIEAVEAALAADGRLLRREERADIEEEIAALKKRIAGTDHRAIKAGIDSLNAATQDFAARRMDQGIKRALTGHKVIELKL
;
A
#
# COMPACT_ATOMS: atom_id res chain seq x y z
N LEU A 1 -5.96 -3.37 21.97
CA LEU A 1 -6.22 -4.47 21.01
C LEU A 1 -7.07 -3.99 19.84
N ARG A 2 -8.29 -3.49 20.10
CA ARG A 2 -9.21 -3.03 19.05
C ARG A 2 -8.64 -1.92 18.14
N GLU A 3 -7.86 -1.00 18.69
CA GLU A 3 -7.21 0.05 17.89
C GLU A 3 -6.22 -0.51 16.87
N GLN A 4 -5.46 -1.57 17.21
CA GLN A 4 -4.52 -2.17 16.26
C GLN A 4 -5.19 -3.01 15.19
N GLN A 5 -6.34 -3.62 15.51
CA GLN A 5 -7.15 -4.31 14.50
C GLN A 5 -7.68 -3.29 13.48
N VAL A 6 -8.27 -2.19 13.95
CA VAL A 6 -8.76 -1.11 13.08
C VAL A 6 -7.64 -0.52 12.23
N GLU A 7 -6.46 -0.29 12.81
CA GLU A 7 -5.30 0.22 12.06
C GLU A 7 -4.83 -0.78 10.98
N ALA A 8 -4.77 -2.07 11.32
CA ALA A 8 -4.40 -3.11 10.37
C ALA A 8 -5.42 -3.23 9.22
N GLU A 9 -6.72 -3.16 9.53
CA GLU A 9 -7.80 -3.16 8.51
C GLU A 9 -7.65 -1.96 7.56
N ARG A 10 -7.44 -0.76 8.10
CA ARG A 10 -7.22 0.45 7.29
C ARG A 10 -6.00 0.34 6.40
N LEU A 11 -4.90 -0.21 6.92
CA LEU A 11 -3.69 -0.43 6.14
C LEU A 11 -3.95 -1.39 4.98
N ILE A 12 -4.63 -2.51 5.24
CA ILE A 12 -5.01 -3.48 4.20
C ILE A 12 -5.84 -2.80 3.11
N GLU A 13 -6.89 -2.07 3.49
CA GLU A 13 -7.76 -1.39 2.52
C GLU A 13 -6.96 -0.38 1.67
N ALA A 14 -6.06 0.37 2.29
CA ALA A 14 -5.21 1.33 1.60
C ALA A 14 -4.25 0.66 0.60
N VAL A 15 -3.63 -0.47 0.99
CA VAL A 15 -2.71 -1.22 0.11
C VAL A 15 -3.48 -1.88 -1.04
N GLU A 16 -4.64 -2.48 -0.78
CA GLU A 16 -5.49 -3.09 -1.83
C GLU A 16 -5.96 -2.04 -2.84
N ALA A 17 -6.39 -0.87 -2.38
CA ALA A 17 -6.75 0.24 -3.26
C ALA A 17 -5.55 0.73 -4.09
N ALA A 18 -4.36 0.79 -3.47
CA ALA A 18 -3.15 1.16 -4.17
C ALA A 18 -2.73 0.13 -5.23
N LEU A 19 -2.85 -1.17 -4.93
CA LEU A 19 -2.59 -2.25 -5.88
C LEU A 19 -3.58 -2.21 -7.05
N ALA A 20 -4.85 -1.92 -6.80
CA ALA A 20 -5.85 -1.76 -7.85
C ALA A 20 -5.53 -0.58 -8.80
N ALA A 21 -5.07 0.55 -8.24
CA ALA A 21 -4.76 1.74 -9.03
C ALA A 21 -3.44 1.66 -9.79
N ASP A 22 -2.37 1.17 -9.15
CA ASP A 22 -1.01 1.22 -9.70
C ASP A 22 -0.23 -0.08 -9.58
N GLY A 23 -0.88 -1.22 -9.35
CA GLY A 23 -0.22 -2.53 -9.27
C GLY A 23 0.59 -2.91 -10.52
N ARG A 24 0.36 -2.24 -11.65
CA ARG A 24 1.20 -2.30 -12.86
C ARG A 24 2.65 -1.82 -12.67
N LEU A 25 2.94 -1.09 -11.59
CA LEU A 25 4.29 -0.63 -11.23
C LEU A 25 5.16 -1.72 -10.58
N LEU A 26 4.53 -2.85 -10.24
CA LEU A 26 5.17 -3.99 -9.60
C LEU A 26 5.36 -5.13 -10.59
N ARG A 27 6.41 -5.91 -10.36
CA ARG A 27 6.55 -7.24 -10.95
C ARG A 27 5.51 -8.18 -10.34
N ARG A 28 5.26 -9.30 -11.04
CA ARG A 28 4.32 -10.33 -10.55
C ARG A 28 4.74 -10.89 -9.18
N GLU A 29 6.03 -11.08 -8.98
CA GLU A 29 6.60 -11.57 -7.72
C GLU A 29 6.38 -10.56 -6.59
N GLU A 30 6.80 -9.30 -6.79
CA GLU A 30 6.58 -8.21 -5.81
C GLU A 30 5.10 -8.04 -5.44
N ARG A 31 4.19 -8.19 -6.42
CA ARG A 31 2.75 -8.13 -6.15
C ARG A 31 2.27 -9.33 -5.34
N ALA A 32 2.72 -10.54 -5.68
CA ALA A 32 2.34 -11.75 -4.97
C ALA A 32 2.81 -11.71 -3.51
N ASP A 33 4.02 -11.18 -3.25
CA ASP A 33 4.56 -11.02 -1.90
C ASP A 33 3.68 -10.08 -1.05
N ILE A 34 3.24 -8.95 -1.62
CA ILE A 34 2.32 -8.02 -0.92
C ILE A 34 0.96 -8.68 -0.66
N GLU A 35 0.43 -9.44 -1.63
CA GLU A 35 -0.85 -10.16 -1.48
C GLU A 35 -0.76 -11.25 -0.39
N GLU A 36 0.39 -11.91 -0.25
CA GLU A 36 0.66 -12.86 0.83
C GLU A 36 0.70 -12.18 2.20
N GLU A 37 1.40 -11.05 2.31
CA GLU A 37 1.47 -10.27 3.56
C GLU A 37 0.09 -9.73 3.99
N ILE A 38 -0.75 -9.29 3.04
CA ILE A 38 -2.15 -8.93 3.30
C ILE A 38 -2.91 -10.12 3.88
N ALA A 39 -2.80 -11.30 3.26
CA ALA A 39 -3.48 -12.51 3.72
C ALA A 39 -3.00 -12.93 5.11
N ALA A 40 -1.70 -12.81 5.39
CA ALA A 40 -1.11 -13.07 6.70
C ALA A 40 -1.64 -12.10 7.76
N LEU A 41 -1.70 -10.80 7.47
CA LEU A 41 -2.22 -9.80 8.39
C LEU A 41 -3.71 -10.01 8.68
N LYS A 42 -4.53 -10.32 7.66
CA LYS A 42 -5.96 -10.68 7.84
C LYS A 42 -6.15 -11.83 8.83
N LYS A 43 -5.31 -12.88 8.75
CA LYS A 43 -5.34 -14.01 9.69
C LYS A 43 -4.97 -13.58 11.12
N ARG A 44 -4.00 -12.67 11.27
CA ARG A 44 -3.57 -12.17 12.59
C ARG A 44 -4.62 -11.27 13.24
N ILE A 45 -5.34 -10.47 12.47
CA ILE A 45 -6.44 -9.61 12.97
C ILE A 45 -7.56 -10.44 13.61
N ALA A 46 -7.84 -11.64 13.07
CA ALA A 46 -8.83 -12.57 13.63
C ALA A 46 -8.40 -13.18 14.98
N GLY A 47 -7.13 -13.06 15.36
CA GLY A 47 -6.61 -13.48 16.65
C GLY A 47 -6.74 -12.41 17.74
N THR A 48 -6.17 -12.71 18.91
CA THR A 48 -6.18 -11.82 20.09
C THR A 48 -4.80 -11.29 20.48
N ASP A 49 -3.74 -11.68 19.76
CA ASP A 49 -2.37 -11.27 20.04
C ASP A 49 -2.04 -9.93 19.34
N HIS A 50 -2.05 -8.85 20.13
CA HIS A 50 -1.71 -7.52 19.64
C HIS A 50 -0.26 -7.43 19.12
N ARG A 51 0.69 -8.20 19.68
CA ARG A 51 2.08 -8.15 19.20
C ARG A 51 2.19 -8.76 17.82
N ALA A 52 1.45 -9.84 17.57
CA ALA A 52 1.38 -10.47 16.25
C ALA A 52 0.74 -9.53 15.21
N ILE A 53 -0.34 -8.82 15.57
CA ILE A 53 -0.97 -7.83 14.69
C ILE A 53 0.01 -6.71 14.36
N LYS A 54 0.66 -6.12 15.38
CA LYS A 54 1.66 -5.06 15.16
C LYS A 54 2.81 -5.53 14.26
N ALA A 55 3.35 -6.72 14.49
CA ALA A 55 4.40 -7.28 13.64
C ALA A 55 3.92 -7.49 12.20
N GLY A 56 2.64 -7.80 11.98
CA GLY A 56 2.07 -7.93 10.64
C GLY A 56 1.87 -6.58 9.94
N ILE A 57 1.46 -5.55 10.69
CA ILE A 57 1.42 -4.17 10.19
C ILE A 57 2.82 -3.74 9.73
N ASP A 58 3.83 -3.94 10.58
CA ASP A 58 5.21 -3.54 10.28
C ASP A 58 5.76 -4.32 9.07
N SER A 59 5.41 -5.60 8.92
CA SER A 59 5.77 -6.44 7.77
C SER A 59 5.12 -5.99 6.45
N LEU A 60 3.80 -5.75 6.47
CA LEU A 60 3.08 -5.24 5.29
C LEU A 60 3.56 -3.85 4.88
N ASN A 61 3.87 -2.99 5.86
CA ASN A 61 4.49 -1.68 5.58
C ASN A 61 5.83 -1.86 4.88
N ALA A 62 6.72 -2.72 5.39
CA ALA A 62 8.02 -2.97 4.77
C ALA A 62 7.89 -3.49 3.33
N ALA A 63 7.01 -4.48 3.11
CA ALA A 63 6.76 -5.04 1.77
C ALA A 63 6.21 -4.02 0.77
N THR A 64 5.54 -2.96 1.24
CA THR A 64 4.92 -1.93 0.39
C THR A 64 5.75 -0.65 0.25
N GLN A 65 6.91 -0.52 0.92
CA GLN A 65 7.74 0.68 0.87
C GLN A 65 8.21 1.02 -0.56
N ASP A 66 8.78 0.05 -1.27
CA ASP A 66 9.22 0.23 -2.65
C ASP A 66 8.05 0.58 -3.58
N PHE A 67 6.89 -0.03 -3.35
CA PHE A 67 5.69 0.27 -4.12
C PHE A 67 5.21 1.70 -3.92
N ALA A 68 5.20 2.18 -2.67
CA ALA A 68 4.83 3.54 -2.32
C ALA A 68 5.78 4.56 -2.97
N ALA A 69 7.09 4.30 -2.95
CA ALA A 69 8.08 5.14 -3.61
C ALA A 69 7.81 5.24 -5.12
N ARG A 70 7.59 4.10 -5.80
CA ARG A 70 7.28 4.08 -7.25
C ARG A 70 5.97 4.79 -7.58
N ARG A 71 4.93 4.66 -6.74
CA ARG A 71 3.66 5.40 -6.88
C ARG A 71 3.88 6.91 -6.77
N MET A 72 4.70 7.35 -5.81
CA MET A 72 5.04 8.76 -5.62
C MET A 72 5.81 9.31 -6.83
N ASP A 73 6.82 8.58 -7.33
CA ASP A 73 7.57 8.95 -8.53
C ASP A 73 6.65 9.09 -9.75
N GLN A 74 5.70 8.18 -9.93
CA GLN A 74 4.72 8.26 -11.01
C GLN A 74 3.79 9.46 -10.83
N GLY A 75 3.33 9.75 -9.62
CA GLY A 75 2.51 10.91 -9.28
C GLY A 75 3.22 12.22 -9.60
N ILE A 76 4.49 12.36 -9.21
CA ILE A 76 5.34 13.51 -9.50
C ILE A 76 5.51 13.66 -11.02
N LYS A 77 5.85 12.59 -11.74
CA LYS A 77 5.98 12.63 -13.21
C LYS A 77 4.68 13.08 -13.88
N ARG A 78 3.53 12.59 -13.43
CA ARG A 78 2.21 13.01 -13.93
C ARG A 78 1.93 14.48 -13.64
N ALA A 79 2.22 14.96 -12.42
CA ALA A 79 2.03 16.36 -12.06
C ALA A 79 2.93 17.30 -12.89
N LEU A 80 4.21 16.96 -13.07
CA LEU A 80 5.15 17.73 -13.87
C LEU A 80 4.77 17.76 -15.36
N THR A 81 4.26 16.66 -15.90
CA THR A 81 3.81 16.61 -17.31
C THR A 81 2.46 17.30 -17.50
N GLY A 82 1.58 17.23 -16.50
CA GLY A 82 0.26 17.89 -16.49
C GLY A 82 0.36 19.41 -16.34
N HIS A 83 1.33 19.92 -15.59
CA HIS A 83 1.58 21.36 -15.51
C HIS A 83 2.06 21.99 -16.82
N LYS A 84 2.68 21.23 -17.73
CA LYS A 84 3.00 21.72 -19.08
C LYS A 84 1.76 21.99 -19.96
N VAL A 85 0.57 21.52 -19.56
CA VAL A 85 -0.66 21.65 -20.34
C VAL A 85 -1.62 22.71 -19.75
N ILE A 86 -1.24 23.36 -18.64
CA ILE A 86 -2.08 24.36 -17.95
C ILE A 86 -1.52 25.79 -18.09
N GLU A 87 -0.45 26.00 -18.86
CA GLU A 87 -0.10 27.33 -19.40
C GLU A 87 -0.55 27.41 -20.86
N LEU A 88 -1.81 27.81 -21.08
CA LEU A 88 -2.32 28.50 -22.28
C LEU A 88 -3.85 28.53 -22.22
N LYS A 89 -4.39 29.35 -21.32
CA LYS A 89 -5.64 30.08 -21.57
C LYS A 89 -5.45 31.48 -20.99
N LEU A 90 -4.86 32.34 -21.83
CA LEU A 90 -5.19 33.77 -21.84
C LEU A 90 -6.67 33.94 -22.21
#